data_AF-A0A920H7U1-F1
#
_entry.id   AF-A0A920H7U1-F1
#
_cell.length_a   1.000
_cell.length_b   1.000
_cell.length_c   1.000
_cell.angle_alpha   90.00
_cell.angle_beta   90.00
_cell.angle_gamma   90.00
#
_symmetry.space_group_name_H-M   'P 1'
#
loop_
_entity.id
_entity.type
_entity.pdbx_description
1 polymer ?
#
loop_
_entity_poly.entity_id
_entity_poly.type
_entity_poly.pdbx_seq_one_letter_code
_entity_poly.pdbx_strand_id
1 'polypeptide(L)' 'MKKIFFIILLIFNTHLIANEEAFVVNDIKLEGLQKVDPGTVYAYLPIEIGDTFYTSNSTEIIKILFKTGFLMIL' A
#
# COMPACT_ATOMS: atom_id res chain seq x y z
N MET A 1 -1.68 -6.13 46.44
CA MET A 1 -1.15 -7.04 45.41
C MET A 1 -1.90 -6.96 44.07
N LYS A 2 -3.24 -6.89 44.05
CA LYS A 2 -4.07 -6.78 42.82
C LYS A 2 -3.83 -5.50 41.98
N LYS A 3 -3.45 -4.39 42.63
CA LYS A 3 -3.14 -3.10 41.95
C LYS A 3 -1.82 -3.12 41.16
N ILE A 4 -0.80 -3.83 41.66
CA ILE A 4 0.48 -4.01 40.95
C ILE A 4 0.28 -4.86 39.69
N PHE A 5 -0.55 -5.91 39.79
CA PHE A 5 -0.90 -6.75 38.65
C PHE A 5 -1.60 -5.97 37.53
N PHE A 6 -2.49 -5.04 37.90
CA PHE A 6 -3.20 -4.19 36.95
C PHE A 6 -2.28 -3.20 36.22
N ILE A 7 -1.25 -2.69 36.90
CA ILE A 7 -0.26 -1.78 36.32
C ILE A 7 0.66 -2.52 35.32
N ILE A 8 1.07 -3.75 35.64
CA ILE A 8 1.88 -4.59 34.72
C ILE A 8 1.09 -4.96 33.46
N LEU A 9 -0.21 -5.26 33.59
CA LEU A 9 -1.09 -5.53 32.46
C LEU A 9 -1.25 -4.30 31.55
N LEU A 10 -1.31 -3.10 32.13
CA LEU A 10 -1.46 -1.85 31.38
C LEU A 10 -0.21 -1.54 30.53
N ILE A 11 0.99 -1.81 31.06
CA ILE A 11 2.27 -1.54 30.38
C ILE A 11 2.51 -2.51 29.20
N PHE A 12 1.99 -3.73 29.26
CA PHE A 12 2.18 -4.72 28.19
C PHE A 12 1.45 -4.38 26.87
N ASN A 13 0.44 -3.51 26.91
CA ASN A 13 -0.38 -3.17 25.75
C ASN A 13 0.25 -2.11 24.81
N THR A 14 1.35 -1.46 25.20
CA THR A 14 1.89 -0.31 24.44
C THR A 14 2.80 -0.68 23.28
N HIS A 15 3.06 -1.97 23.02
CA HIS A 15 4.10 -2.41 22.07
C HIS A 15 3.63 -2.78 20.66
N LEU A 16 2.36 -2.56 20.29
CA LEU A 16 1.85 -2.89 18.95
C LEU A 16 1.67 -1.64 18.07
N ILE A 17 2.68 -0.78 18.00
CA ILE A 17 2.74 0.22 16.93
C ILE A 17 3.45 -0.47 15.76
N ALA A 18 2.68 -1.10 14.88
CA ALA A 18 3.18 -1.55 13.60
C ALA A 18 3.59 -0.30 12.82
N ASN A 19 4.89 -0.05 12.73
CA ASN A 19 5.41 1.02 11.89
C ASN A 19 5.28 0.55 10.44
N GLU A 20 4.22 1.01 9.78
CA GLU A 20 4.05 0.78 8.37
C GLU A 20 5.00 1.70 7.60
N GLU A 21 5.82 1.11 6.74
CA GLU A 21 6.71 1.87 5.87
C GLU A 21 5.87 2.65 4.86
N ALA A 22 6.05 3.97 4.87
CA ALA A 22 5.37 4.89 3.98
C ALA A 22 6.38 5.81 3.29
N PHE A 23 6.12 6.15 2.03
CA PHE A 23 6.92 7.07 1.25
C PHE A 23 6.05 7.97 0.37
N VAL A 24 6.58 9.11 -0.05
CA VAL A 24 5.91 10.00 -0.99
C VAL A 24 6.26 9.57 -2.41
N VAL A 25 5.25 9.40 -3.26
CA VAL A 25 5.42 9.04 -4.67
C VAL A 25 6.01 10.23 -5.41
N ASN A 26 7.24 10.13 -5.89
CA ASN A 26 7.91 11.22 -6.63
C ASN A 26 7.70 11.12 -8.14
N ASP A 27 7.66 9.91 -8.67
CA ASP A 27 7.50 9.63 -10.10
C ASP A 27 6.88 8.23 -10.27
N ILE A 28 6.10 8.05 -11.32
CA ILE A 28 5.46 6.78 -11.68
C ILE A 28 5.87 6.45 -13.10
N LYS A 29 6.60 5.35 -13.27
CA LYS A 29 7.07 4.88 -14.57
C LYS A 29 6.42 3.55 -14.92
N LEU A 30 5.82 3.49 -16.11
CA LEU A 30 5.25 2.27 -16.67
C LEU A 30 6.27 1.59 -17.59
N GLU A 31 6.51 0.31 -17.38
CA GLU A 31 7.43 -0.51 -18.18
C GLU A 31 6.73 -1.79 -18.66
N GLY A 32 7.19 -2.36 -19.78
CA GLY A 32 6.68 -3.64 -20.29
C GLY A 32 5.29 -3.60 -20.96
N LEU A 33 4.73 -2.42 -21.19
CA LEU A 33 3.47 -2.26 -21.91
C LEU A 33 3.66 -2.65 -23.39
N GLN A 34 2.86 -3.62 -23.87
CA GLN A 34 2.88 -4.03 -25.29
C GLN A 34 1.60 -3.69 -26.05
N LYS A 35 0.43 -3.93 -25.44
CA LYS A 35 -0.89 -3.82 -26.10
C LYS A 35 -1.80 -2.75 -25.52
N VAL A 36 -1.33 -2.02 -24.51
CA VAL A 36 -2.14 -1.06 -23.74
C VAL A 36 -1.43 0.28 -23.76
N ASP A 37 -2.18 1.33 -24.06
CA ASP A 37 -1.66 2.70 -24.03
C ASP A 37 -1.31 3.10 -22.58
N PRO A 38 -0.15 3.72 -22.33
CA PRO A 38 0.24 4.17 -20.99
C PRO A 38 -0.80 5.09 -20.34
N GLY A 39 -1.42 5.99 -21.11
CA GLY A 39 -2.45 6.92 -20.62
C GLY A 39 -3.68 6.20 -20.07
N THR A 40 -4.06 5.07 -20.70
CA THR A 40 -5.12 4.22 -20.17
C THR A 40 -4.74 3.65 -18.81
N VAL A 41 -3.52 3.14 -18.63
CA VAL A 41 -3.07 2.57 -17.35
C VAL A 41 -3.02 3.64 -16.25
N TYR A 42 -2.50 4.83 -16.54
CA TYR A 42 -2.51 5.95 -15.60
C TYR A 42 -3.93 6.33 -15.16
N ALA A 43 -4.91 6.30 -16.08
CA ALA A 43 -6.31 6.61 -15.74
C ALA A 43 -6.97 5.62 -14.76
N TYR A 44 -6.41 4.41 -14.62
CA TYR A 44 -6.91 3.38 -13.69
C TYR A 44 -6.02 3.18 -12.47
N LEU A 45 -4.88 3.88 -12.39
CA LEU A 45 -3.99 3.80 -11.25
C LEU A 45 -4.58 4.63 -10.10
N PRO A 46 -4.86 4.04 -8.93
CA PRO A 46 -5.50 4.75 -7.82
C PRO A 46 -4.48 5.48 -6.93
N ILE A 47 -3.41 6.00 -7.53
CA ILE A 47 -2.36 6.80 -6.88
C ILE A 47 -1.82 7.84 -7.86
N GLU A 48 -1.44 9.00 -7.33
CA GLU A 48 -0.86 10.10 -8.09
C GLU A 48 0.54 10.48 -7.57
N ILE A 49 1.26 11.28 -8.35
CA ILE A 49 2.54 11.85 -7.92
C ILE A 49 2.26 12.83 -6.76
N GLY A 50 2.97 12.68 -5.66
CA GLY A 50 2.79 13.43 -4.42
C GLY A 50 1.97 12.70 -3.36
N ASP A 51 1.33 11.57 -3.69
CA ASP A 51 0.59 10.78 -2.71
C ASP A 51 1.51 10.08 -1.72
N THR A 52 1.00 9.86 -0.51
CA THR A 52 1.64 8.98 0.48
C THR A 52 1.27 7.54 0.18
N PHE A 53 2.28 6.74 -0.18
CA PHE A 53 2.14 5.34 -0.46
C PHE A 53 2.59 4.51 0.73
N TYR A 54 1.74 3.58 1.14
CA TYR A 54 2.03 2.59 2.18
C TYR A 54 2.35 1.24 1.54
N THR A 55 3.33 0.51 2.08
CA THR A 55 3.73 -0.79 1.51
C THR A 55 2.57 -1.78 1.38
N SER A 56 1.56 -1.72 2.26
CA SER A 56 0.36 -2.57 2.17
C SER A 56 -0.52 -2.28 0.93
N ASN A 57 -0.51 -1.04 0.43
CA ASN A 57 -1.36 -0.60 -0.69
C ASN A 57 -0.96 -1.27 -2.02
N SER A 58 0.30 -1.70 -2.15
CA SER A 58 0.85 -2.32 -3.36
C SER A 58 0.00 -3.49 -3.88
N THR A 59 -0.43 -4.37 -2.97
CA THR A 59 -1.21 -5.57 -3.32
C THR A 59 -2.60 -5.19 -3.82
N GLU A 60 -3.22 -4.17 -3.24
CA GLU A 60 -4.54 -3.70 -3.62
C GLU A 60 -4.53 -3.05 -5.00
N ILE A 61 -3.52 -2.22 -5.27
CA ILE A 61 -3.35 -1.54 -6.56
C ILE A 61 -3.20 -2.57 -7.69
N ILE A 62 -2.36 -3.59 -7.49
CA ILE A 62 -2.20 -4.68 -8.46
C ILE A 62 -3.55 -5.35 -8.72
N LYS A 63 -4.33 -5.68 -7.66
CA LYS A 63 -5.65 -6.30 -7.82
C LYS A 63 -6.62 -5.43 -8.61
N ILE A 64 -6.65 -4.12 -8.35
CA ILE A 64 -7.50 -3.17 -9.08
C ILE A 64 -7.11 -3.17 -10.56
N LEU A 65 -5.82 -3.04 -10.85
CA LEU A 65 -5.32 -3.05 -12.21
C LEU A 65 -5.61 -4.38 -12.93
N PHE A 66 -5.53 -5.53 -12.27
CA PHE A 66 -5.92 -6.81 -12.84
C PHE A 66 -7.41 -6.92 -13.17
N LYS A 67 -8.28 -6.35 -12.32
CA LYS A 67 -9.72 -6.33 -12.57
C LYS A 67 -10.09 -5.54 -13.84
N THR A 68 -9.23 -4.65 -14.32
CA THR A 68 -9.45 -3.93 -15.58
C THR A 68 -9.29 -4.82 -16.82
N GLY A 69 -8.59 -5.96 -16.70
CA GLY A 69 -8.31 -6.87 -17.82
C GLY A 69 -7.14 -6.45 -18.72
N PHE A 70 -6.49 -5.32 -18.44
CA PHE A 70 -5.35 -4.82 -19.23
C PHE A 70 -4.02 -5.50 -18.89
N LEU A 71 -3.88 -6.00 -17.66
CA LEU A 71 -2.67 -6.65 -17.17
C LEU A 71 -2.92 -8.15 -17.00
N MET A 72 -2.05 -8.95 -17.60
CA MET A 72 -2.00 -10.41 -17.45
C MET A 72 -0.57 -10.79 -17.11
N ILE A 73 -0.34 -11.31 -15.90
CA ILE A 73 0.93 -11.98 -15.56
C ILE A 73 0.87 -13.36 -16.23
N LEU A 74 1.84 -13.65 -17.11
CA LEU A 74 2.06 -14.96 -17.71
C LEU A 74 2.63 -15.93 -16.65
#